data_AF-S9V1Y9-F1
#
_entry.id   AF-S9V1Y9-F1
#
_cell.length_a   1.000
_cell.length_b   1.000
_cell.length_c   1.000
_cell.angle_alpha   90.00
_cell.angle_beta   90.00
_cell.angle_gamma   90.00
#
_symmetry.space_group_name_H-M   'P 1'
#
loop_
_entity.id
_entity.type
_entity.pdbx_description
1 polymer ?
#
loop_
_entity_poly.entity_id
_entity_poly.type
_entity_poly.pdbx_seq_one_letter_code
_entity_poly.pdbx_strand_id
1 'polypeptide(L)'
;MLRHAPRSACAAALAAALPLGGSCTCHSRRHLSVRTEDFFSKEGVSHARRVSWAPHTTEKKQGAFAKLARSNFNDPLPESFHGEPYAEEEIEAYRAHHRPDVYIYRYNVSATHLSLRP
;
A
#
# COMPACT_ATOMS: atom_id res chain seq x y z
N MET A 1 26.80 -1.41 39.11
CA MET A 1 27.87 -0.82 38.28
C MET A 1 29.04 -1.77 38.26
N LEU A 2 29.24 -2.53 37.17
CA LEU A 2 30.46 -3.30 36.94
C LEU A 2 30.85 -3.07 35.49
N ARG A 3 31.94 -2.32 35.31
CA ARG A 3 32.58 -2.03 34.05
C ARG A 3 33.66 -3.07 33.75
N HIS A 4 33.93 -3.17 32.45
CA HIS A 4 35.22 -3.49 31.82
C HIS A 4 35.61 -4.96 31.60
N ALA A 5 35.69 -5.24 30.28
CA ALA A 5 36.44 -6.31 29.63
C ALA A 5 37.95 -6.30 29.99
N PRO A 6 38.75 -7.27 29.52
CA PRO A 6 39.43 -7.04 28.24
C PRO A 6 39.66 -8.27 27.34
N ARG A 7 39.94 -7.90 26.08
CA ARG A 7 40.42 -8.67 24.92
C ARG A 7 41.67 -9.52 25.21
N SER A 8 41.88 -10.62 24.46
CA SER A 8 43.05 -10.80 23.57
C SER A 8 43.29 -12.25 23.12
N ALA A 9 43.38 -12.41 21.79
CA ALA A 9 44.24 -13.26 20.94
C ALA A 9 44.38 -14.80 21.11
N CYS A 10 44.25 -15.51 19.97
CA CYS A 10 45.12 -16.64 19.54
C CYS A 10 44.80 -16.97 18.04
N ALA A 11 45.63 -16.59 17.07
CA ALA A 11 46.64 -17.41 16.36
C ALA A 11 46.07 -18.68 15.66
N ALA A 12 45.99 -18.73 14.33
CA ALA A 12 46.89 -19.46 13.39
C ALA A 12 45.97 -20.34 12.48
N ALA A 13 46.24 -20.75 11.25
CA ALA A 13 47.41 -20.81 10.39
C ALA A 13 46.96 -20.89 8.91
N LEU A 14 47.86 -20.50 8.00
CA LEU A 14 47.80 -20.71 6.55
C LEU A 14 47.96 -22.20 6.20
N ALA A 15 47.18 -22.73 5.23
CA ALA A 15 47.62 -23.82 4.36
C ALA A 15 46.75 -23.89 3.09
N ALA A 16 47.40 -23.86 1.93
CA ALA A 16 46.80 -23.93 0.60
C ALA A 16 46.64 -25.38 0.11
N ALA A 17 45.52 -25.67 -0.58
CA ALA A 17 45.38 -26.81 -1.49
C ALA A 17 44.27 -26.52 -2.53
N LEU A 18 44.62 -26.57 -3.82
CA LEU A 18 43.74 -26.57 -5.01
C LEU A 18 43.57 -28.04 -5.50
N PRO A 19 42.74 -28.38 -6.51
CA PRO A 19 41.50 -27.79 -7.05
C PRO A 19 40.35 -28.83 -7.18
N LEU A 20 39.10 -28.43 -7.42
CA LEU A 20 38.09 -29.16 -8.22
C LEU A 20 36.78 -28.35 -8.28
N GLY A 21 36.24 -28.24 -9.49
CA GLY A 21 35.03 -27.48 -9.79
C GLY A 21 33.82 -27.98 -9.00
N GLY A 22 33.50 -27.27 -7.94
CA GLY A 22 32.14 -27.17 -7.41
C GLY A 22 31.62 -25.83 -7.86
N SER A 23 30.67 -25.82 -8.79
CA SER A 23 29.76 -24.68 -8.92
C SER A 23 29.13 -24.49 -7.54
N CYS A 24 29.68 -23.56 -6.77
CA CYS A 24 29.02 -23.07 -5.59
C CYS A 24 27.81 -22.37 -6.15
N THR A 25 26.70 -23.10 -6.24
CA THR A 25 25.40 -22.49 -6.19
C THR A 25 25.40 -21.76 -4.85
N CYS A 26 25.88 -20.52 -4.88
CA CYS A 26 25.65 -19.54 -3.86
C CYS A 26 24.14 -19.35 -3.87
N HIS A 27 23.45 -20.30 -3.23
CA HIS A 27 22.16 -20.09 -2.65
C HIS A 27 22.42 -18.91 -1.74
N SER A 28 22.16 -17.71 -2.29
CA SER A 28 21.91 -16.52 -1.52
C SER A 28 20.77 -16.93 -0.59
N ARG A 29 21.14 -17.50 0.56
CA ARG A 29 20.28 -17.62 1.71
C ARG A 29 20.00 -16.18 2.06
N ARG A 30 18.96 -15.62 1.44
CA ARG A 30 18.41 -14.33 1.83
C ARG A 30 18.03 -14.53 3.29
N HIS A 31 18.85 -14.02 4.19
CA HIS A 31 18.57 -14.04 5.61
C HIS A 31 17.37 -13.13 5.83
N LEU A 32 16.17 -13.70 5.74
CA LEU A 32 14.94 -13.03 6.12
C LEU A 32 14.88 -13.02 7.65
N SER A 33 14.79 -11.83 8.24
CA SER A 33 14.56 -11.64 9.68
C SER A 33 13.09 -11.34 9.93
N VAL A 34 12.65 -11.53 11.18
CA VAL A 34 11.32 -11.07 11.61
C VAL A 34 11.23 -9.55 11.40
N ARG A 35 10.20 -9.09 10.67
CA ARG A 35 9.94 -7.66 10.40
C ARG A 35 8.69 -7.23 11.14
N THR A 36 8.70 -5.99 11.63
CA THR A 36 7.52 -5.42 12.29
C THR A 36 6.33 -5.22 11.34
N GLU A 37 6.63 -5.12 10.05
CA GLU A 37 5.65 -5.01 8.98
C GLU A 37 4.75 -6.26 8.87
N ASP A 38 5.24 -7.42 9.30
CA ASP A 38 4.50 -8.69 9.23
C ASP A 38 3.57 -8.88 10.45
N PHE A 39 3.73 -8.10 11.52
CA PHE A 39 2.89 -8.21 12.72
C PHE A 39 1.50 -7.60 12.55
N PHE A 40 1.38 -6.53 11.77
CA PHE A 40 0.16 -5.74 11.66
C PHE A 40 -0.35 -5.72 10.22
N SER A 41 -1.54 -6.27 10.01
CA SER A 41 -2.18 -6.26 8.70
C SER A 41 -2.69 -4.86 8.34
N LYS A 42 -2.56 -4.50 7.06
CA LYS A 42 -3.07 -3.25 6.48
C LYS A 42 -4.44 -3.47 5.84
N GLU A 43 -5.23 -2.41 5.74
CA GLU A 43 -6.55 -2.47 5.10
C GLU A 43 -6.43 -2.65 3.57
N GLY A 44 -7.23 -3.57 3.01
CA GLY A 44 -7.28 -3.86 1.57
C GLY A 44 -8.21 -2.93 0.80
N VAL A 45 -7.96 -1.61 0.82
CA VAL A 45 -8.78 -0.62 0.08
C VAL A 45 -8.25 -0.40 -1.33
N SER A 46 -9.14 -0.41 -2.32
CA SER A 46 -8.80 -0.10 -3.72
C SER A 46 -8.36 1.34 -3.91
N HIS A 47 -7.55 1.61 -4.93
CA HIS A 47 -7.03 2.96 -5.19
C HIS A 47 -8.13 4.02 -5.33
N ALA A 48 -9.21 3.72 -6.08
CA ALA A 48 -10.33 4.63 -6.28
C ALA A 48 -11.10 4.96 -4.98
N ARG A 49 -11.14 4.04 -4.01
CA ARG A 49 -11.83 4.25 -2.71
C ARG A 49 -10.92 4.87 -1.64
N ARG A 50 -9.61 4.93 -1.89
CA ARG A 50 -8.62 5.54 -0.99
C ARG A 50 -8.69 7.06 -1.10
N VAL A 51 -8.70 7.73 0.06
CA VAL A 51 -8.70 9.19 0.12
C VAL A 51 -7.33 9.76 -0.26
N SER A 52 -6.25 9.14 0.22
CA SER A 52 -4.89 9.54 -0.13
C SER A 52 -3.88 8.41 0.09
N TRP A 53 -2.66 8.61 -0.38
CA TRP A 53 -1.51 7.73 -0.14
C TRP A 53 -0.61 8.19 1.01
N ALA A 54 -1.02 9.22 1.76
CA ALA A 54 -0.28 9.67 2.92
C ALA A 54 -0.24 8.56 3.99
N PRO A 55 0.88 8.37 4.71
CA PRO A 55 1.02 7.34 5.75
C PRO A 55 0.03 7.52 6.90
N HIS A 56 -0.48 8.73 7.10
CA HIS A 56 -1.45 9.05 8.17
C HIS A 56 -2.89 8.64 7.83
N THR A 57 -3.18 8.34 6.55
CA THR A 57 -4.53 7.95 6.09
C THR A 57 -4.55 6.53 5.51
N THR A 58 -3.50 5.74 5.72
CA THR A 58 -3.47 4.34 5.26
C THR A 58 -4.23 3.39 6.16
N GLU A 59 -4.48 3.80 7.40
CA GLU A 59 -5.25 3.05 8.39
C GLU A 59 -6.77 3.17 8.16
N LYS A 60 -7.54 2.27 8.79
CA LYS A 60 -8.99 2.19 8.64
C LYS A 60 -9.70 3.50 8.96
N LYS A 61 -10.67 3.90 8.13
CA LYS A 61 -11.49 5.11 8.34
C LYS A 61 -12.22 5.10 9.69
N GLN A 62 -12.75 3.95 10.13
CA GLN A 62 -13.42 3.83 11.42
C GLN A 62 -12.47 4.03 12.62
N GLY A 63 -11.15 3.92 12.44
CA GLY A 63 -10.17 4.11 13.50
C GLY A 63 -10.17 5.53 14.09
N ALA A 64 -10.49 6.53 13.28
CA ALA A 64 -10.66 7.91 13.76
C ALA A 64 -11.85 8.01 14.73
N PHE A 65 -12.98 7.40 14.39
CA PHE A 65 -14.17 7.37 15.23
C PHE A 65 -13.97 6.53 16.49
N ALA A 66 -13.34 5.35 16.36
CA ALA A 66 -12.95 4.50 17.48
C ALA A 66 -12.08 5.25 18.50
N LYS A 67 -11.08 5.99 18.00
CA LYS A 67 -10.21 6.83 18.84
C LYS A 67 -10.98 7.93 19.56
N LEU A 68 -11.92 8.60 18.90
CA LEU A 68 -12.78 9.62 19.51
C LEU A 68 -13.69 9.03 20.60
N ALA A 69 -14.29 7.87 20.33
CA ALA A 69 -15.15 7.15 21.27
C ALA A 69 -14.37 6.48 22.42
N ARG A 70 -13.04 6.35 22.29
CA ARG A 70 -12.16 5.59 23.20
C ARG A 70 -12.63 4.14 23.40
N SER A 71 -13.22 3.55 22.36
CA SER A 71 -13.74 2.18 22.35
C SER A 71 -13.23 1.42 21.13
N ASN A 72 -13.22 0.09 21.23
CA ASN A 72 -12.84 -0.79 20.12
C ASN A 72 -14.11 -1.26 19.39
N PHE A 73 -14.14 -1.08 18.07
CA PHE A 73 -15.20 -1.61 17.21
C PHE A 73 -14.66 -2.83 16.44
N ASN A 74 -15.33 -3.97 16.62
CA ASN A 74 -14.99 -5.23 15.96
C ASN A 74 -16.20 -5.74 15.17
N ASP A 75 -16.59 -4.98 14.14
CA ASP A 75 -17.62 -5.45 13.20
C ASP A 75 -16.96 -6.38 12.17
N PRO A 76 -17.29 -7.70 12.17
CA PRO A 76 -16.54 -8.69 11.42
C PRO A 76 -16.82 -8.68 9.91
N LEU A 77 -17.94 -8.10 9.46
CA LEU A 77 -18.31 -8.15 8.05
C LEU A 77 -18.80 -6.77 7.56
N PRO A 78 -17.89 -5.88 7.15
CA PRO A 78 -18.29 -4.68 6.43
C PRO A 78 -18.97 -5.07 5.11
N GLU A 79 -19.84 -4.18 4.62
CA GLU A 79 -20.61 -4.34 3.38
C GLU A 79 -19.74 -4.86 2.21
N SER A 80 -20.17 -5.96 1.61
CA SER A 80 -19.53 -6.56 0.44
C SER A 80 -20.00 -5.88 -0.85
N PHE A 81 -19.15 -5.86 -1.88
CA PHE A 81 -19.59 -5.49 -3.23
C PHE A 81 -20.75 -6.41 -3.67
N HIS A 82 -21.75 -5.83 -4.32
CA HIS A 82 -22.84 -6.60 -4.92
C HIS A 82 -22.30 -7.47 -6.08
N GLY A 83 -23.10 -8.46 -6.50
CA GLY A 83 -22.73 -9.35 -7.62
C GLY A 83 -22.44 -8.60 -8.93
N GLU A 84 -23.06 -7.43 -9.11
CA GLU A 84 -22.87 -6.55 -10.26
C GLU A 84 -22.59 -5.11 -9.78
N PRO A 85 -21.35 -4.77 -9.42
CA PRO A 85 -21.01 -3.47 -8.84
C PRO A 85 -20.67 -2.45 -9.94
N TYR A 86 -21.66 -2.09 -10.76
CA TYR A 86 -21.51 -1.03 -11.77
C TYR A 86 -21.61 0.36 -11.11
N ALA A 87 -20.70 1.26 -11.46
CA ALA A 87 -20.71 2.65 -11.05
C ALA A 87 -20.60 3.55 -12.29
N GLU A 88 -21.30 4.68 -12.27
CA GLU A 88 -21.19 5.71 -13.30
C GLU A 88 -19.86 6.48 -13.14
N GLU A 89 -19.42 7.14 -14.21
CA GLU A 89 -18.22 7.97 -14.17
C GLU A 89 -18.44 9.22 -13.31
N GLU A 90 -17.70 9.32 -12.22
CA GLU A 90 -17.70 10.52 -11.38
C GLU A 90 -16.87 11.64 -12.02
N ILE A 91 -17.42 12.86 -11.99
CA ILE A 91 -16.76 14.06 -12.49
C ILE A 91 -16.53 15.04 -11.34
N GLU A 92 -15.59 15.99 -11.53
CA GLU A 92 -15.28 16.98 -10.51
C GLU A 92 -16.53 17.71 -10.00
N ALA A 93 -16.63 17.87 -8.67
CA ALA A 93 -17.83 18.37 -8.00
C ALA A 93 -18.36 19.69 -8.58
N TYR A 94 -17.48 20.63 -8.92
CA TYR A 94 -17.90 21.89 -9.54
C TYR A 94 -18.46 21.69 -10.95
N ARG A 95 -17.77 20.89 -11.77
CA ARG A 95 -18.12 20.62 -13.17
C ARG A 95 -19.40 19.80 -13.29
N ALA A 96 -19.73 18.98 -12.28
CA ALA A 96 -20.99 18.25 -12.21
C ALA A 96 -22.23 19.16 -12.25
N HIS A 97 -22.15 20.30 -11.56
CA HIS A 97 -23.28 21.22 -11.40
C HIS A 97 -23.25 22.43 -12.35
N HIS A 98 -22.07 22.78 -12.86
CA HIS A 98 -21.85 23.98 -13.68
C HIS A 98 -21.30 23.64 -15.06
N ARG A 99 -21.69 22.49 -15.62
CA ARG A 99 -21.27 22.11 -16.98
C ARG A 99 -21.95 23.06 -17.98
N PRO A 100 -21.18 23.84 -18.76
CA PRO A 100 -21.78 24.74 -19.74
C PRO A 100 -22.38 23.94 -20.88
N ASP A 101 -23.53 24.37 -21.40
CA ASP A 101 -24.19 23.73 -22.54
C ASP A 101 -23.55 24.17 -23.87
N VAL A 102 -22.31 23.76 -24.09
CA VAL A 102 -21.57 24.03 -25.33
C VAL A 102 -21.65 22.78 -26.21
N TYR A 103 -22.08 22.95 -27.45
CA TYR A 103 -22.14 21.87 -28.43
C TYR A 103 -21.49 22.26 -29.76
N ILE A 104 -20.90 21.28 -30.42
CA ILE A 104 -20.28 21.41 -31.74
C ILE A 104 -20.82 20.26 -32.60
N TYR A 105 -21.49 20.62 -33.70
CA TYR A 105 -22.15 19.68 -34.59
C TYR A 105 -23.13 18.74 -33.84
N ARG A 106 -22.73 17.50 -33.54
CA ARG A 106 -23.53 16.46 -32.84
C ARG A 106 -22.95 16.05 -31.49
N TYR A 107 -22.07 16.87 -30.91
CA TYR A 107 -21.39 16.55 -29.65
C TYR A 107 -21.51 17.68 -28.66
N ASN A 108 -21.84 17.34 -27.42
CA ASN A 108 -21.63 18.19 -26.27
C ASN A 108 -20.14 18.20 -25.93
N VAL A 109 -19.59 19.40 -25.81
CA VAL A 109 -18.18 19.65 -25.56
C VAL A 109 -18.05 20.38 -24.25
N SER A 110 -17.37 19.76 -23.29
CA SER A 110 -16.88 20.42 -22.10
C SER A 110 -15.36 20.38 -22.08
N ALA A 111 -14.74 21.18 -21.21
CA ALA A 111 -13.28 21.21 -21.08
C ALA A 111 -12.66 19.84 -20.70
N THR A 112 -13.46 18.90 -20.17
CA THR A 112 -12.99 17.58 -19.70
C THR A 112 -13.68 16.40 -20.36
N HIS A 113 -14.90 16.56 -20.88
CA HIS A 113 -15.70 15.45 -21.40
C HIS A 113 -16.36 15.80 -22.74
N LEU A 114 -16.45 14.79 -23.61
CA LEU A 114 -17.24 14.79 -24.83
C LEU A 114 -18.42 13.83 -24.65
N SER A 115 -19.62 14.23 -25.05
CA SER A 115 -20.77 13.32 -25.12
C SER A 115 -21.56 13.53 -26.39
N LEU A 116 -22.20 12.47 -26.89
CA LEU A 116 -23.06 12.57 -28.07
C LEU A 116 -24.32 13.39 -27.72
N ARG A 117 -24.67 14.34 -28.58
CA ARG A 117 -25.93 15.08 -28.52
C ARG A 117 -26.71 14.81 -29.80
N PRO A 118 -27.98 14.38 -29.70
CA PRO A 118 -28.83 14.19 -30.87
C PRO A 118 -29.06 15.49 -31.64
#